data_AF-A0A3D0NP28-F1
#
_entry.id   AF-A0A3D0NP28-F1
#
_cell.length_a   1.000
_cell.length_b   1.000
_cell.length_c   1.000
_cell.angle_alpha   90.00
_cell.angle_beta   90.00
_cell.angle_gamma   90.00
#
_symmetry.space_group_name_H-M   'P 1'
#
loop_
_entity.id
_entity.type
_entity.pdbx_description
1 polymer ?
#
loop_
_entity_poly.entity_id
_entity_poly.type
_entity_poly.pdbx_seq_one_letter_code
_entity_poly.pdbx_strand_id
1 'polypeptide(L)'
;MAEYPAITPDQRSYSLGRIPYAEHVGASGVAYLSRIGTLAVGQTLDLPYDYRPAAELAQIVEHHETQHGEPFTLPAAIWCGHTGGADIADVTLRWIYAAAPEPEPAGSGRFFRLTVSLLAVGVSIGPTVSGPVLSGGDPESIIGAALPALPPRPTPIPDPDILPPTITETPSTDGQLPAGEGIVEGVMEMRFSTHGLADPGEGIVEGVLDITYTPPP
;
A
#
# COMPACT_ATOMS: atom_id res chain seq x y z
N MET A 1 -3.13 13.49 22.40
CA MET A 1 -2.28 12.62 21.55
C MET A 1 -0.89 13.18 21.67
N ALA A 2 0.08 12.37 22.08
CA ALA A 2 1.45 12.87 22.20
C ALA A 2 2.08 13.00 20.81
N GLU A 3 2.98 13.95 20.69
CA GLU A 3 3.82 14.11 19.52
C GLU A 3 5.18 13.49 19.81
N TYR A 4 5.73 12.79 18.82
CA TYR A 4 7.09 12.27 18.92
C TYR A 4 8.10 13.42 19.07
N PRO A 5 9.18 13.27 19.86
CA PRO A 5 10.20 14.30 20.04
C PRO A 5 10.74 14.82 18.70
N ALA A 6 10.95 16.13 18.57
CA ALA A 6 11.42 16.77 17.33
C ALA A 6 12.96 16.61 17.14
N ILE A 7 13.46 15.38 17.23
CA ILE A 7 14.87 15.04 17.08
C ILE A 7 15.09 14.52 15.67
N THR A 8 16.03 15.11 14.93
CA THR A 8 16.28 14.70 13.54
C THR A 8 17.12 13.42 13.52
N PRO A 9 16.67 12.34 12.87
CA PRO A 9 17.45 11.10 12.74
C PRO A 9 18.60 11.28 11.74
N ASP A 10 19.62 10.44 11.85
CA ASP A 10 20.80 10.52 10.97
C ASP A 10 20.53 9.83 9.63
N GLN A 11 19.75 8.75 9.64
CA GLN A 11 19.25 8.07 8.45
C GLN A 11 17.82 7.62 8.68
N ARG A 12 17.19 7.12 7.60
CA ARG A 12 15.84 6.56 7.64
C ARG A 12 15.80 5.38 6.70
N SER A 13 15.18 4.30 7.18
CA SER A 13 14.86 3.15 6.34
C SER A 13 13.36 2.92 6.44
N TYR A 14 12.68 2.95 5.30
CA TYR A 14 11.23 2.82 5.25
C TYR A 14 10.84 1.62 4.40
N SER A 15 9.98 0.77 4.97
CA SER A 15 9.36 -0.35 4.29
C SER A 15 7.90 -0.03 4.06
N LEU A 16 7.47 -0.10 2.79
CA LEU A 16 6.06 0.08 2.42
C LEU A 16 5.17 -1.06 2.91
N GLY A 17 5.74 -2.09 3.55
CA GLY A 17 5.01 -3.27 3.93
C GLY A 17 4.51 -4.05 2.71
N ARG A 18 3.33 -4.65 2.86
CA ARG A 18 2.73 -5.56 1.88
C ARG A 18 1.33 -5.08 1.52
N ILE A 19 1.03 -5.03 0.23
CA ILE A 19 -0.34 -4.80 -0.22
C ILE A 19 -1.03 -6.16 -0.33
N PRO A 20 -2.20 -6.37 0.28
CA PRO A 20 -2.90 -7.64 0.18
C PRO A 20 -3.47 -7.86 -1.23
N TYR A 21 -3.23 -9.05 -1.79
CA TYR A 21 -3.77 -9.51 -3.06
C TYR A 21 -4.52 -10.83 -2.87
N ALA A 22 -5.61 -11.02 -3.62
CA ALA A 22 -6.31 -12.28 -3.80
C ALA A 22 -5.87 -12.87 -5.13
N GLU A 23 -5.40 -14.10 -5.10
CA GLU A 23 -5.26 -14.89 -6.31
C GLU A 23 -6.59 -15.59 -6.63
N HIS A 24 -7.04 -15.46 -7.87
CA HIS A 24 -8.22 -16.15 -8.38
C HIS A 24 -7.79 -17.02 -9.56
N VAL A 25 -8.11 -18.32 -9.49
CA VAL A 25 -7.83 -19.27 -10.57
C VAL A 25 -9.11 -19.48 -11.37
N GLY A 26 -9.09 -19.08 -12.64
CA GLY A 26 -10.22 -19.28 -13.55
C GLY A 26 -10.37 -20.74 -13.99
N ALA A 27 -11.54 -21.08 -14.54
CA ALA A 27 -11.80 -22.43 -15.08
C ALA A 27 -10.83 -22.84 -16.21
N SER A 28 -10.16 -21.88 -16.86
CA SER A 28 -9.11 -22.12 -17.84
C SER A 28 -7.75 -22.52 -17.23
N GLY A 29 -7.61 -22.48 -15.89
CA GLY A 29 -6.35 -22.65 -15.17
C GLY A 29 -5.47 -21.39 -15.15
N VAL A 30 -5.92 -20.28 -15.76
CA VAL A 30 -5.20 -19.00 -15.69
C VAL A 30 -5.52 -18.32 -14.36
N ALA A 31 -4.47 -17.98 -13.61
CA ALA A 31 -4.59 -17.20 -12.38
C ALA A 31 -4.52 -15.70 -12.66
N TYR A 32 -5.30 -14.90 -11.94
CA TYR A 32 -5.15 -13.45 -11.89
C TYR A 32 -5.08 -12.97 -10.45
N LEU A 33 -4.27 -11.93 -10.22
CA LEU A 33 -4.14 -11.28 -8.93
C LEU A 33 -5.07 -10.07 -8.88
N SER A 34 -5.94 -10.02 -7.88
CA SER A 34 -6.80 -8.90 -7.57
C SER A 34 -6.32 -8.22 -6.30
N ARG A 35 -6.10 -6.91 -6.34
CA ARG A 35 -5.75 -6.14 -5.14
C ARG A 35 -6.98 -6.05 -4.22
N ILE A 36 -6.89 -6.56 -2.99
CA ILE A 36 -8.03 -6.60 -2.04
C ILE A 36 -8.13 -5.29 -1.23
N GLY A 37 -7.02 -4.58 -1.03
CA GLY A 37 -6.97 -3.39 -0.20
C GLY A 37 -6.07 -2.29 -0.76
N THR A 38 -6.41 -1.05 -0.46
CA THR A 38 -5.56 0.11 -0.79
C THR A 38 -4.46 0.33 0.24
N LEU A 39 -4.64 -0.15 1.46
CA LEU A 39 -3.70 0.02 2.56
C LEU A 39 -2.65 -1.08 2.56
N ALA A 40 -1.39 -0.68 2.58
CA ALA A 40 -0.31 -1.60 2.80
C ALA A 40 -0.23 -1.95 4.30
N VAL A 41 -0.11 -3.23 4.61
CA VAL A 41 0.02 -3.77 5.97
C VAL A 41 1.48 -4.03 6.30
N GLY A 42 1.87 -3.87 7.56
CA GLY A 42 3.25 -4.13 7.99
C GLY A 42 4.27 -3.11 7.47
N GLN A 43 3.85 -1.86 7.25
CA GLN A 43 4.77 -0.76 6.99
C GLN A 43 5.65 -0.54 8.23
N THR A 44 6.96 -0.42 8.01
CA THR A 44 7.93 -0.19 9.07
C THR A 44 8.79 1.03 8.77
N LEU A 45 9.22 1.73 9.82
CA LEU A 45 10.14 2.86 9.72
C LEU A 45 11.22 2.70 10.77
N ASP A 46 12.46 2.57 10.34
CA ASP A 46 13.63 2.54 11.20
C ASP A 46 14.34 3.89 11.17
N LEU A 47 14.53 4.44 12.37
CA LEU A 47 15.14 5.75 12.63
C LEU A 47 16.41 5.55 13.47
N PRO A 48 17.58 5.35 12.84
CA PRO A 48 18.86 5.38 13.52
C PRO A 48 19.23 6.79 13.98
N TYR A 49 19.70 6.86 15.23
CA TYR A 49 20.29 8.01 15.89
C TYR A 49 21.70 7.64 16.32
N ASP A 50 22.70 8.14 15.63
CA ASP A 50 24.11 7.90 15.90
C ASP A 50 24.74 9.10 16.60
N TYR A 51 25.66 8.81 17.52
CA TYR A 51 26.44 9.81 18.25
C TYR A 51 25.61 10.90 18.95
N ARG A 52 24.46 10.55 19.53
CA ARG A 52 23.59 11.50 20.24
C ARG A 52 23.92 11.64 21.73
N PRO A 53 23.71 12.81 22.34
CA PRO A 53 23.87 12.98 23.77
C PRO A 53 22.76 12.23 24.53
N ALA A 54 23.08 11.72 25.71
CA ALA A 54 22.13 10.94 26.53
C ALA A 54 20.81 11.70 26.81
N ALA A 55 20.86 13.02 26.97
CA ALA A 55 19.69 13.85 27.24
C ALA A 55 18.69 13.90 26.07
N GLU A 56 19.15 13.79 24.82
CA GLU A 56 18.26 13.72 23.66
C GLU A 56 17.59 12.34 23.58
N LEU A 57 18.36 11.26 23.71
CA LEU A 57 17.80 9.91 23.66
C LEU A 57 16.86 9.61 24.83
N ALA A 58 17.09 10.22 26.00
CA ALA A 58 16.19 10.14 27.14
C ALA A 58 14.77 10.61 26.79
N GLN A 59 14.62 11.62 25.92
CA GLN A 59 13.29 12.09 25.47
C GLN A 59 12.56 11.04 24.64
N ILE A 60 13.28 10.25 23.83
CA ILE A 60 12.70 9.17 23.03
C ILE A 60 12.25 8.01 23.93
N VAL A 61 13.06 7.66 24.93
CA VAL A 61 12.75 6.62 25.91
C VAL A 61 11.56 7.03 26.77
N GLU A 62 11.55 8.26 27.29
CA GLU A 62 10.42 8.81 28.06
C GLU A 62 9.14 8.87 27.22
N HIS A 63 9.23 9.29 25.95
CA HIS A 63 8.07 9.25 25.05
C HIS A 63 7.54 7.82 24.87
N HIS A 64 8.40 6.81 24.66
CA HIS A 64 7.98 5.41 24.60
C HIS A 64 7.26 4.96 25.88
N GLU A 65 7.82 5.28 27.06
CA GLU A 65 7.22 4.93 28.34
C GLU A 65 5.85 5.57 28.54
N THR A 66 5.66 6.82 28.10
CA THR A 66 4.37 7.52 28.20
C THR A 66 3.33 7.05 27.20
N GLN A 67 3.72 6.55 26.03
CA GLN A 67 2.77 6.10 25.01
C GLN A 67 2.09 4.77 25.37
N HIS A 68 2.77 3.86 26.07
CA HIS A 68 2.22 2.53 26.40
C HIS A 68 1.60 1.77 25.20
N GLY A 69 2.14 1.98 23.98
CA GLY A 69 1.63 1.37 22.75
C GLY A 69 0.53 2.18 22.03
N GLU A 70 0.15 3.34 22.55
CA GLU A 70 -0.79 4.23 21.87
C GLU A 70 -0.18 4.81 20.58
N PRO A 71 -0.98 4.98 19.51
CA PRO A 71 -0.50 5.58 18.27
C PRO A 71 -0.16 7.06 18.44
N PHE A 72 0.90 7.51 17.78
CA PHE A 72 1.33 8.92 17.77
C PHE A 72 1.68 9.40 16.36
N THR A 73 1.93 10.70 16.21
CA THR A 73 2.36 11.33 14.96
C THR A 73 3.83 11.71 14.99
N LEU A 74 4.48 11.67 13.83
CA LEU A 74 5.86 12.10 13.67
C LEU A 74 5.92 13.58 13.23
N PRO A 75 6.70 14.43 13.89
CA PRO A 75 6.84 15.84 13.51
C PRO A 75 7.63 15.99 12.21
N ALA A 76 7.51 17.16 11.56
CA ALA A 76 8.22 17.48 10.31
C ALA A 76 9.75 17.38 10.44
N ALA A 77 10.30 17.56 11.65
CA ALA A 77 11.72 17.39 11.92
C ALA A 77 12.22 15.98 11.58
N ILE A 78 11.39 14.95 11.78
CA ILE A 78 11.72 13.58 11.41
C ILE A 78 11.90 13.45 9.91
N TRP A 79 11.19 14.23 9.10
CA TRP A 79 11.20 14.15 7.63
C TRP A 79 12.16 15.15 6.95
N CYS A 80 12.88 15.96 7.73
CA CYS A 80 13.76 17.00 7.20
C CYS A 80 14.81 16.42 6.24
N GLY A 81 15.03 17.07 5.09
CA GLY A 81 16.00 16.62 4.09
C GLY A 81 15.46 15.64 3.05
N HIS A 82 14.20 15.19 3.14
CA HIS A 82 13.53 14.55 2.01
C HIS A 82 12.77 15.59 1.19
N THR A 83 13.15 15.74 -0.08
CA THR A 83 12.42 16.54 -1.07
C THR A 83 11.12 15.86 -1.57
N GLY A 84 10.81 14.65 -1.09
CA GLY A 84 9.59 13.89 -1.43
C GLY A 84 8.92 13.21 -0.22
N GLY A 85 9.14 13.70 1.01
CA GLY A 85 8.64 13.04 2.22
C GLY A 85 7.12 12.83 2.26
N ALA A 86 6.36 13.72 1.62
CA ALA A 86 4.90 13.59 1.48
C ALA A 86 4.46 12.41 0.61
N ASP A 87 5.34 11.90 -0.28
CA ASP A 87 5.04 10.78 -1.16
C ASP A 87 5.36 9.42 -0.52
N ILE A 88 6.26 9.38 0.47
CA ILE A 88 6.74 8.13 1.09
C ILE A 88 5.85 7.73 2.27
N ALA A 89 5.45 8.68 3.10
CA ALA A 89 4.58 8.43 4.24
C ALA A 89 3.51 9.52 4.30
N ASP A 90 2.25 9.11 4.17
CA ASP A 90 1.13 10.02 4.35
C ASP A 90 1.21 10.61 5.77
N VAL A 91 1.15 11.94 5.88
CA VAL A 91 1.17 12.67 7.18
C VAL A 91 0.02 12.26 8.10
N THR A 92 -1.00 11.59 7.56
CA THR A 92 -2.10 11.02 8.34
C THR A 92 -1.74 9.70 9.03
N LEU A 93 -0.65 9.03 8.64
CA LEU A 93 -0.20 7.79 9.26
C LEU A 93 0.07 8.00 10.75
N ARG A 94 -0.35 7.02 11.54
CA ARG A 94 -0.03 6.91 12.96
C ARG A 94 1.00 5.83 13.15
N TRP A 95 1.84 6.01 14.16
CA TRP A 95 2.97 5.14 14.43
C TRP A 95 2.89 4.60 15.84
N ILE A 96 3.32 3.37 16.02
CA ILE A 96 3.58 2.77 17.33
C ILE A 96 5.03 2.26 17.35
N TYR A 97 5.61 2.17 18.54
CA TYR A 97 6.91 1.53 18.70
C TYR A 97 6.80 0.04 18.41
N ALA A 98 7.69 -0.49 17.57
CA ALA A 98 7.79 -1.92 17.29
C ALA A 98 8.41 -2.69 18.46
N ALA A 99 9.36 -2.05 19.15
CA ALA A 99 10.06 -2.55 20.33
C ALA A 99 10.50 -1.38 21.22
N ALA A 100 10.85 -1.68 22.47
CA ALA A 100 11.39 -0.69 23.39
C ALA A 100 12.73 -0.15 22.85
N PRO A 101 12.94 1.18 22.82
CA PRO A 101 14.21 1.77 22.38
C PRO A 101 15.31 1.52 23.42
N GLU A 102 16.38 0.84 23.02
CA GLU A 102 17.54 0.54 23.88
C GLU A 102 18.76 1.38 23.45
N PRO A 103 19.13 2.44 24.20
CA PRO A 103 20.30 3.24 23.87
C PRO A 103 21.58 2.49 24.23
N GLU A 104 22.48 2.36 23.25
CA GLU A 104 23.77 1.70 23.42
C GLU A 104 24.91 2.74 23.46
N PRO A 105 25.92 2.60 24.33
CA PRO A 105 27.03 3.54 24.38
C PRO A 105 27.88 3.46 23.10
N ALA A 106 28.17 4.62 22.50
CA ALA A 106 29.03 4.77 21.34
C ALA A 106 30.39 5.36 21.76
N GLY A 107 31.48 4.60 21.56
CA GLY A 107 32.84 5.07 21.81
C GLY A 107 33.14 5.33 23.30
N SER A 108 33.58 6.54 23.64
CA SER A 108 34.08 6.93 24.98
C SER A 108 33.00 7.15 26.05
N GLY A 109 31.77 6.66 25.82
CA GLY A 109 30.67 6.68 26.79
C GLY A 109 29.95 8.04 26.96
N ARG A 110 30.32 9.07 26.18
CA ARG A 110 29.62 10.36 26.16
C ARG A 110 28.48 10.44 25.15
N PHE A 111 28.55 9.60 24.13
CA PHE A 111 27.58 9.52 23.05
C PHE A 111 26.96 8.15 23.03
N PHE A 112 25.77 8.08 22.48
CA PHE A 112 24.99 6.87 22.39
C PHE A 112 24.49 6.70 20.96
N ARG A 113 24.22 5.45 20.61
CA ARG A 113 23.49 5.07 19.40
C ARG A 113 22.16 4.46 19.81
N LEU A 114 21.13 4.74 19.05
CA LEU A 114 19.79 4.19 19.25
C LEU A 114 19.15 3.97 17.90
N THR A 115 18.56 2.80 17.69
CA THR A 115 17.69 2.56 16.53
C THR A 115 16.26 2.46 17.01
N VAL A 116 15.39 3.31 16.49
CA VAL A 116 13.96 3.28 16.79
C VAL A 116 13.24 2.64 15.62
N SER A 117 12.65 1.47 15.86
CA SER A 117 11.78 0.79 14.90
C SER A 117 10.32 1.11 15.19
N LEU A 118 9.62 1.60 14.18
CA LEU A 118 8.22 2.00 14.25
C LEU A 118 7.38 1.15 13.29
N LEU A 119 6.14 0.87 13.70
CA LEU A 119 5.13 0.21 12.87
C LEU A 119 4.03 1.21 12.53
N ALA A 120 3.66 1.28 11.25
CA ALA A 120 2.53 2.12 10.86
C ALA A 120 1.23 1.43 11.28
N VAL A 121 0.40 2.16 12.01
CA VAL A 121 -0.98 1.78 12.30
C VAL A 121 -1.84 2.53 11.31
N GLY A 122 -2.25 1.82 10.25
CA GLY A 122 -3.12 2.37 9.22
C GLY A 122 -4.44 2.81 9.85
N VAL A 123 -4.78 4.09 9.72
CA VAL A 123 -6.17 4.50 9.86
C VAL A 123 -6.85 4.02 8.59
N SER A 124 -7.86 3.16 8.71
CA SER A 124 -8.65 2.70 7.57
C SER A 124 -9.24 3.92 6.86
N ILE A 125 -8.66 4.31 5.73
CA ILE A 125 -9.31 5.24 4.81
C ILE A 125 -10.36 4.37 4.10
N GLY A 126 -11.63 4.70 4.30
CA GLY A 126 -12.78 3.91 3.83
C GLY A 126 -12.68 3.48 2.37
N PRO A 127 -13.50 2.49 1.95
CA PRO A 127 -13.31 1.78 0.69
C PRO A 127 -13.16 2.76 -0.46
N THR A 128 -11.96 2.82 -1.04
CA THR A 128 -11.77 3.46 -2.33
C THR A 128 -12.45 2.54 -3.32
N VAL A 129 -13.66 2.91 -3.73
CA VAL A 129 -14.39 2.17 -4.76
C VAL A 129 -13.57 2.36 -6.04
N SER A 130 -12.68 1.42 -6.34
CA SER A 130 -12.16 1.26 -7.70
C SER A 130 -13.35 0.83 -8.54
N GLY A 131 -14.07 1.80 -9.09
CA GLY A 131 -14.98 1.52 -10.19
C GLY A 131 -14.21 0.82 -11.30
N PRO A 132 -14.86 -0.06 -12.09
CA PRO A 132 -14.20 -0.70 -13.22
C PRO A 132 -13.59 0.39 -14.10
N VAL A 133 -12.26 0.40 -14.20
CA VAL A 133 -11.59 1.13 -15.26
C VAL A 133 -11.98 0.42 -16.54
N LEU A 134 -13.03 0.92 -17.20
CA LEU A 134 -13.33 0.59 -18.58
C LEU A 134 -12.17 1.14 -19.41
N SER A 135 -11.11 0.33 -19.51
CA SER A 135 -10.02 0.55 -20.45
C SER A 135 -10.59 0.34 -21.84
N GLY A 136 -10.95 1.44 -22.50
CA GLY A 136 -11.44 1.43 -23.88
C GLY A 136 -12.50 2.48 -24.14
N GLY A 137 -12.12 3.76 -24.17
CA GLY A 137 -12.98 4.83 -24.66
C GLY A 137 -12.34 6.19 -24.48
N ASP A 138 -11.84 6.77 -25.58
CA ASP A 138 -11.28 8.11 -25.63
C ASP A 138 -12.21 9.13 -24.93
N PRO A 139 -11.73 9.86 -23.90
CA PRO A 139 -12.55 10.82 -23.16
C PRO A 139 -12.96 12.05 -24.00
N GLU A 140 -12.35 12.24 -25.18
CA GLU A 140 -12.73 13.30 -26.11
C GLU A 140 -13.86 12.93 -27.09
N SER A 141 -14.33 11.68 -27.10
CA SER A 141 -15.42 11.29 -28.03
C SER A 141 -16.84 11.59 -27.54
N ILE A 142 -17.03 12.05 -26.29
CA ILE A 142 -18.37 12.12 -25.67
C ILE A 142 -19.05 13.50 -25.85
N ILE A 143 -18.36 14.53 -26.33
CA ILE A 143 -18.97 15.84 -26.58
C ILE A 143 -19.06 16.09 -28.09
N GLY A 144 -20.16 15.67 -28.74
CA GLY A 144 -20.60 16.34 -29.96
C GLY A 144 -21.01 15.52 -31.18
N ALA A 145 -21.12 14.18 -31.11
CA ALA A 145 -21.79 13.44 -32.18
C ALA A 145 -23.30 13.43 -31.95
N ALA A 146 -24.02 14.35 -32.59
CA ALA A 146 -25.47 14.27 -32.72
C ALA A 146 -25.83 12.88 -33.27
N LEU A 147 -26.54 12.08 -32.47
CA LEU A 147 -27.10 10.80 -32.90
C LEU A 147 -27.87 11.04 -34.22
N PRO A 148 -27.49 10.39 -35.34
CA PRO A 148 -28.33 10.41 -36.53
C PRO A 148 -29.67 9.77 -36.14
N ALA A 149 -30.76 10.46 -36.50
CA ALA A 149 -32.12 9.94 -36.29
C ALA A 149 -32.21 8.51 -36.83
N LEU A 150 -32.43 7.55 -35.94
CA LEU A 150 -32.69 6.17 -36.31
C LEU A 150 -33.88 6.14 -37.29
N PRO A 151 -33.74 5.48 -38.46
CA PRO A 151 -34.88 5.28 -39.34
C PRO A 151 -35.96 4.48 -38.59
N PRO A 152 -37.25 4.72 -38.88
CA PRO A 152 -38.34 3.99 -38.23
C PRO A 152 -38.15 2.49 -38.43
N ARG A 153 -38.26 1.75 -37.34
CA ARG A 153 -38.17 0.29 -37.30
C ARG A 153 -39.19 -0.29 -38.29
N PRO A 154 -38.79 -1.09 -39.29
CA PRO A 154 -39.75 -1.77 -40.16
C PRO A 154 -40.62 -2.69 -39.31
N THR A 155 -41.94 -2.57 -39.49
CA THR A 155 -42.91 -3.48 -38.88
C THR A 155 -42.64 -4.90 -39.39
N PRO A 156 -42.57 -5.90 -38.49
CA PRO A 156 -42.38 -7.29 -38.89
C PRO A 156 -43.57 -7.74 -39.74
N ILE A 157 -43.29 -8.17 -40.96
CA ILE A 157 -44.25 -8.88 -41.82
C ILE A 157 -44.40 -10.28 -41.20
N PRO A 158 -45.61 -10.72 -40.84
CA PRO A 158 -45.82 -12.07 -40.34
C PRO A 158 -45.55 -13.06 -41.47
N ASP A 159 -44.54 -13.91 -41.28
CA ASP A 159 -44.19 -15.02 -42.17
C ASP A 159 -45.15 -16.19 -41.90
N PRO A 160 -46.03 -16.57 -42.85
CA PRO A 160 -47.07 -17.55 -42.58
C PRO A 160 -46.61 -18.97 -42.94
N ASP A 161 -45.43 -19.45 -42.52
CA ASP A 161 -45.08 -20.89 -42.68
C ASP A 161 -43.82 -21.35 -41.91
N ILE A 162 -43.62 -20.93 -40.66
CA ILE A 162 -42.55 -21.50 -39.82
C ILE A 162 -43.17 -22.30 -38.67
N LEU A 163 -43.20 -23.63 -38.85
CA LEU A 163 -43.49 -24.56 -37.77
C LEU A 163 -42.40 -24.44 -36.67
N PRO A 164 -42.78 -24.42 -35.38
CA PRO A 164 -41.82 -24.30 -34.30
C PRO A 164 -40.90 -25.53 -34.25
N PRO A 165 -39.58 -25.36 -34.02
CA PRO A 165 -38.70 -26.50 -33.81
C PRO A 165 -39.08 -27.23 -32.53
N THR A 166 -39.20 -28.55 -32.61
CA THR A 166 -39.31 -29.43 -31.45
C THR A 166 -38.02 -29.34 -30.64
N ILE A 167 -38.10 -28.76 -29.44
CA ILE A 167 -36.99 -28.67 -28.51
C ILE A 167 -36.91 -30.01 -27.77
N THR A 168 -35.88 -30.81 -28.06
CA THR A 168 -35.53 -31.99 -27.27
C THR A 168 -34.72 -31.53 -26.06
N GLU A 169 -35.35 -31.47 -24.90
CA GLU A 169 -34.66 -31.22 -23.63
C GLU A 169 -33.69 -32.35 -23.34
N THR A 170 -32.40 -32.02 -23.34
CA THR A 170 -31.35 -32.92 -22.85
C THR A 170 -31.27 -32.75 -21.33
N PRO A 171 -31.33 -33.81 -20.51
CA PRO A 171 -31.30 -33.67 -19.06
C PRO A 171 -29.97 -33.04 -18.61
N SER A 172 -30.09 -31.88 -17.97
CA SER A 172 -29.00 -31.16 -17.34
C SER A 172 -28.39 -32.05 -16.25
N THR A 173 -27.14 -32.45 -16.44
CA THR A 173 -26.37 -33.13 -15.40
C THR A 173 -25.98 -32.09 -14.36
N ASP A 174 -26.58 -32.22 -13.18
CA ASP A 174 -26.27 -31.46 -11.97
C ASP A 174 -24.84 -31.80 -11.52
N GLY A 175 -23.88 -31.15 -12.17
CA GLY A 175 -22.46 -31.23 -11.87
C GLY A 175 -22.13 -30.21 -10.81
N GLN A 176 -22.25 -30.61 -9.54
CA GLN A 176 -21.72 -29.90 -8.38
C GLN A 176 -20.25 -29.49 -8.66
N LEU A 177 -20.02 -28.21 -8.98
CA LEU A 177 -18.66 -27.66 -9.09
C LEU A 177 -18.00 -27.76 -7.70
N PRO A 178 -16.77 -28.28 -7.59
CA PRO A 178 -16.07 -28.29 -6.31
C PRO A 178 -15.79 -26.86 -5.89
N ALA A 179 -16.44 -26.42 -4.82
CA ALA A 179 -16.12 -25.18 -4.12
C ALA A 179 -14.71 -25.30 -3.53
N GLY A 180 -13.73 -24.80 -4.28
CA GLY A 180 -12.33 -24.76 -3.89
C GLY A 180 -11.74 -23.38 -4.20
N GLU A 181 -12.34 -22.31 -3.69
CA GLU A 181 -11.66 -21.01 -3.59
C GLU A 181 -10.56 -21.16 -2.53
N GLY A 182 -9.37 -21.56 -2.95
CA GLY A 182 -8.16 -21.40 -2.18
C GLY A 182 -7.68 -19.96 -2.33
N ILE A 183 -7.79 -19.14 -1.29
CA ILE A 183 -7.10 -17.85 -1.23
C ILE A 183 -5.62 -18.18 -1.06
N VAL A 184 -4.84 -18.02 -2.12
CA VAL A 184 -3.38 -18.11 -2.06
C VAL A 184 -2.85 -16.70 -1.82
N GLU A 185 -2.26 -16.47 -0.65
CA GLU A 185 -1.69 -15.17 -0.28
C GLU A 185 -0.26 -15.06 -0.81
N GLY A 186 -0.06 -14.29 -1.88
CA GLY A 186 1.27 -13.90 -2.38
C GLY A 186 1.79 -12.61 -1.76
N VAL A 187 3.12 -12.45 -1.68
CA VAL A 187 3.77 -11.31 -1.00
C VAL A 187 4.70 -10.56 -1.94
N MET A 188 4.52 -9.23 -2.03
CA MET A 188 5.45 -8.30 -2.67
C MET A 188 6.04 -7.37 -1.61
N GLU A 189 7.37 -7.31 -1.51
CA GLU A 189 8.10 -6.48 -0.54
C GLU A 189 8.83 -5.34 -1.26
N MET A 190 8.64 -4.12 -0.78
CA MET A 190 9.30 -2.92 -1.31
C MET A 190 10.08 -2.22 -0.19
N ARG A 191 11.39 -2.05 -0.41
CA ARG A 191 12.28 -1.38 0.55
C ARG A 191 12.86 -0.11 -0.07
N PHE A 192 12.81 0.98 0.69
CA PHE A 192 13.46 2.23 0.36
C PHE A 192 14.54 2.54 1.38
N SER A 193 15.76 2.74 0.89
CA SER A 193 16.88 3.19 1.70
C SER A 193 17.45 4.47 1.11
N THR A 194 17.58 5.50 1.94
CA THR A 194 18.32 6.71 1.59
C THR A 194 19.61 6.74 2.38
N HIS A 195 20.73 6.84 1.68
CA HIS A 195 22.04 7.03 2.27
C HIS A 195 22.49 8.44 1.96
N GLY A 196 22.55 9.30 2.97
CA GLY A 196 23.06 10.64 2.79
C GLY A 196 23.25 11.37 4.10
N LEU A 197 24.50 11.69 4.45
CA LEU A 197 24.78 12.88 5.23
C LEU A 197 24.33 14.05 4.35
N ALA A 198 23.33 14.81 4.80
CA ALA A 198 22.95 16.04 4.12
C ALA A 198 24.12 17.04 4.25
N ASP A 199 25.00 17.08 3.25
CA ASP A 199 25.83 18.26 3.02
C ASP A 199 24.87 19.38 2.55
N PRO A 200 24.76 20.51 3.28
CA PRO A 200 23.78 21.55 2.95
C PRO A 200 24.00 22.26 1.59
N GLY A 201 24.92 21.79 0.73
CA GLY A 201 25.25 22.39 -0.55
C GLY A 201 24.92 21.60 -1.83
N GLU A 202 24.69 20.28 -1.78
CA GLU A 202 24.53 19.45 -2.99
C GLU A 202 23.24 18.60 -2.95
N GLY A 203 22.20 19.09 -3.63
CA GLY A 203 20.84 18.55 -3.56
C GLY A 203 20.56 17.39 -4.51
N ILE A 204 21.26 16.26 -4.37
CA ILE A 204 20.83 15.00 -5.00
C ILE A 204 20.85 13.89 -3.94
N VAL A 205 19.66 13.45 -3.51
CA VAL A 205 19.50 12.27 -2.66
C VAL A 205 19.25 11.08 -3.60
N GLU A 206 20.25 10.22 -3.77
CA GLU A 206 20.06 8.94 -4.45
C GLU A 206 19.35 7.96 -3.49
N GLY A 207 18.09 7.62 -3.80
CA GLY A 207 17.37 6.54 -3.14
C GLY A 207 17.42 5.29 -4.01
N VAL A 208 17.71 4.13 -3.43
CA VAL A 208 17.61 2.83 -4.11
C VAL A 208 16.26 2.21 -3.74
N LEU A 209 15.47 1.88 -4.76
CA LEU A 209 14.23 1.11 -4.64
C LEU A 209 14.53 -0.35 -5.00
N ASP A 210 14.41 -1.24 -4.02
CA ASP A 210 14.53 -2.68 -4.23
C ASP A 210 13.14 -3.34 -4.15
N ILE A 211 12.80 -4.15 -5.15
CA ILE A 211 11.49 -4.80 -5.29
C ILE A 211 11.73 -6.30 -5.39
N THR A 212 11.28 -7.06 -4.38
CA THR A 212 11.37 -8.52 -4.38
C THR A 212 9.98 -9.15 -4.28
N TYR A 213 9.70 -10.10 -5.17
CA TYR A 213 8.51 -10.95 -5.12
C TYR A 213 8.89 -12.33 -4.60
N THR A 214 8.18 -12.78 -3.57
CA THR A 214 8.37 -14.12 -3.00
C THR A 214 7.10 -14.93 -3.24
N PRO A 215 7.14 -15.97 -4.08
CA PRO A 215 5.99 -16.84 -4.26
C PRO A 215 5.69 -17.60 -2.95
N PRO A 216 4.43 -17.94 -2.68
CA PRO A 216 4.05 -18.78 -1.54
C PRO A 216 4.69 -20.18 -1.64
N PRO A 217 4.93 -20.85 -0.50
CA PRO A 217 5.54 -22.18 -0.44
C PRO A 217 4.66 -23.29 -1.02
#